data_AF-A0A8B8V7Z6-F1
#
_entry.id   AF-A0A8B8V7Z6-F1
#
_cell.length_a   1.000
_cell.length_b   1.000
_cell.length_c   1.000
_cell.angle_alpha   90.00
_cell.angle_beta   90.00
_cell.angle_gamma   90.00
#
_symmetry.space_group_name_H-M   'P 1'
#
loop_
_entity.id
_entity.type
_entity.pdbx_description
1 polymer ?
#
loop_
_entity_poly.entity_id
_entity_poly.type
_entity_poly.pdbx_seq_one_letter_code
_entity_poly.pdbx_strand_id
1 'polypeptide(L)'
;MAKERRKAVLELLQRPANARCADCGAPDPDWASYTLGVFICLSCSGIHRNIPQVSKVKSVRLDAWEDAQVEFMTSRGNHVARATFESKVPPFYYRPSASDCQLLREQWIRAKYERQEFTHPERQEPYSAGYREGFLWKRGRDNGQFLSRKFVLTEREGALKYFNRSDAKEPKAIMKIEHLNATFQPAKIGHPHGLQVTYLKDNSTRNIFVYHEDGKEMVDWFNALRAARFHYLQVAFPGASDADLVPKLSRNYLQEGYMEKTGPKTEGFRKRWFTMDDRRLMYFKDPLDAFARGEVFIGSRESGYTVLDGLPPSTQGHHWPHGITIVTPERRFLLACETESEQRAWMEAFRKVVDRPMLPQEYAVEAHFKHKP
;
A
#
# COMPACT_ATOMS: atom_id res chain seq x y z
N MET A 1 -5.60 13.48 -44.84
CA MET A 1 -5.49 14.41 -43.69
C MET A 1 -5.90 13.80 -42.34
N ALA A 2 -7.18 13.68 -41.97
CA ALA A 2 -7.55 13.23 -40.61
C ALA A 2 -7.13 11.77 -40.29
N LYS A 3 -7.22 10.87 -41.26
CA LYS A 3 -6.75 9.47 -41.15
C LYS A 3 -5.24 9.36 -40.96
N GLU A 4 -4.48 10.23 -41.63
CA GLU A 4 -3.00 10.28 -41.53
C GLU A 4 -2.57 10.84 -40.17
N ARG A 5 -3.21 11.91 -39.69
CA ARG A 5 -2.97 12.43 -38.33
C ARG A 5 -3.21 11.36 -37.26
N ARG A 6 -4.32 10.63 -37.36
CA ARG A 6 -4.61 9.51 -36.43
C ARG A 6 -3.53 8.44 -36.49
N LYS A 7 -3.09 8.06 -37.70
CA LYS A 7 -2.01 7.09 -37.90
C LYS A 7 -0.71 7.57 -37.23
N ALA A 8 -0.35 8.84 -37.40
CA ALA A 8 0.85 9.42 -36.79
C ALA A 8 0.83 9.34 -35.26
N VAL A 9 -0.30 9.66 -34.60
CA VAL A 9 -0.39 9.53 -33.14
C VAL A 9 -0.37 8.06 -32.69
N LEU A 10 -0.95 7.14 -33.47
CA LEU A 10 -0.87 5.71 -33.20
C LEU A 10 0.57 5.17 -33.29
N GLU A 11 1.38 5.68 -34.22
CA GLU A 11 2.81 5.36 -34.32
C GLU A 11 3.58 5.84 -33.08
N LEU A 12 3.17 6.93 -32.43
CA LEU A 12 3.79 7.38 -31.17
C LEU A 12 3.60 6.39 -30.02
N LEU A 13 2.51 5.61 -29.99
CA LEU A 13 2.29 4.56 -28.98
C LEU A 13 3.28 3.39 -29.15
N GLN A 14 3.83 3.20 -30.34
CA GLN A 14 4.82 2.14 -30.60
C GLN A 14 6.21 2.48 -30.06
N ARG A 15 6.45 3.73 -29.63
CA ARG A 15 7.71 4.10 -28.98
C ARG A 15 7.80 3.40 -27.62
N PRO A 16 8.92 2.72 -27.29
CA PRO A 16 9.05 1.96 -26.04
C PRO A 16 8.71 2.76 -24.78
N ALA A 17 9.09 4.04 -24.75
CA ALA A 17 8.80 4.94 -23.62
C ALA A 17 7.29 5.16 -23.38
N ASN A 18 6.45 5.00 -24.41
CA ASN A 18 5.00 5.24 -24.37
C ASN A 18 4.19 3.95 -24.18
N ALA A 19 4.84 2.79 -24.06
CA ALA A 19 4.19 1.47 -23.95
C ALA A 19 3.40 1.28 -22.64
N ARG A 20 3.61 2.14 -21.65
CA ARG A 20 2.91 2.12 -20.36
C ARG A 20 2.41 3.51 -20.01
N CYS A 21 1.26 3.55 -19.34
CA CYS A 21 0.66 4.77 -18.80
C CYS A 21 1.68 5.55 -17.98
N ALA A 22 1.80 6.86 -18.26
CA ALA A 22 2.75 7.76 -17.60
C ALA A 22 2.55 7.86 -16.07
N ASP A 23 1.36 7.51 -15.55
CA ASP A 23 1.02 7.79 -14.15
C ASP A 23 0.97 6.54 -13.28
N CYS A 24 0.25 5.50 -13.72
CA CYS A 24 0.08 4.26 -12.94
C CYS A 24 0.81 3.04 -13.52
N GLY A 25 1.47 3.21 -14.68
CA GLY A 25 2.16 2.14 -15.37
C GLY A 25 1.26 1.07 -15.98
N ALA A 26 -0.07 1.22 -16.05
CA ALA A 26 -0.92 0.28 -16.79
C ALA A 26 -0.40 0.11 -18.24
N PRO A 27 -0.39 -1.12 -18.79
CA PRO A 27 0.07 -1.36 -20.16
C PRO A 27 -0.85 -0.71 -21.19
N ASP A 28 -0.33 -0.51 -22.40
CA ASP A 28 -1.08 -0.14 -23.61
C ASP A 28 -2.00 1.09 -23.44
N PRO A 29 -1.44 2.27 -23.06
CA PRO A 29 -2.25 3.48 -22.92
C PRO A 29 -2.92 3.86 -24.24
N ASP A 30 -4.22 4.17 -24.18
CA ASP A 30 -5.06 4.51 -25.33
C ASP A 30 -5.58 5.97 -25.30
N TRP A 31 -5.17 6.73 -24.28
CA TRP A 31 -5.47 8.15 -24.12
C TRP A 31 -4.18 8.98 -24.09
N ALA A 32 -4.31 10.26 -24.39
CA ALA A 32 -3.21 11.21 -24.28
C ALA A 32 -3.70 12.54 -23.70
N SER A 33 -2.87 13.16 -22.87
CA SER A 33 -3.00 14.57 -22.51
C SER A 33 -2.20 15.40 -23.51
N TYR A 34 -2.90 16.11 -24.39
CA TYR A 34 -2.27 16.89 -25.46
C TYR A 34 -1.80 18.28 -25.01
N THR A 35 -2.03 18.64 -23.74
CA THR A 35 -1.42 19.84 -23.12
C THR A 35 -0.17 19.49 -22.31
N LEU A 36 -0.10 18.28 -21.74
CA LEU A 36 1.05 17.80 -20.96
C LEU A 36 2.04 16.96 -21.78
N GLY A 37 1.60 16.40 -22.91
CA GLY A 37 2.45 15.60 -23.79
C GLY A 37 2.67 14.17 -23.27
N VAL A 38 1.67 13.57 -22.61
CA VAL A 38 1.75 12.23 -22.00
C VAL A 38 0.71 11.27 -22.56
N PHE A 39 1.07 9.99 -22.65
CA PHE A 39 0.19 8.86 -22.94
C PHE A 39 -0.19 8.13 -21.65
N ILE A 40 -1.49 7.98 -21.45
CA ILE A 40 -2.12 7.52 -20.20
C ILE A 40 -3.24 6.52 -20.48
N CYS A 41 -3.58 5.67 -19.52
CA CYS A 41 -4.70 4.74 -19.66
C CYS A 41 -6.05 5.45 -19.47
N LEU A 42 -7.15 4.79 -19.85
CA LEU A 42 -8.52 5.27 -19.64
C LEU A 42 -8.80 5.72 -18.20
N SER A 43 -8.35 4.96 -17.19
CA SER A 43 -8.60 5.32 -15.79
C SER A 43 -7.88 6.62 -15.39
N CYS A 44 -6.62 6.80 -15.79
CA CYS A 44 -5.88 8.03 -15.51
C CYS A 44 -6.41 9.21 -16.33
N SER A 45 -6.89 8.98 -17.55
CA SER A 45 -7.54 10.04 -18.33
C SER A 45 -8.79 10.58 -17.61
N GLY A 46 -9.52 9.73 -16.88
CA GLY A 46 -10.61 10.15 -16.00
C GLY A 46 -10.17 11.16 -14.93
N ILE A 47 -9.06 10.88 -14.25
CA ILE A 47 -8.48 11.77 -13.23
C ILE A 47 -7.99 13.08 -13.88
N HIS A 48 -7.32 13.01 -15.03
CA HIS A 48 -6.84 14.18 -15.75
C HIS A 48 -7.97 15.14 -16.16
N ARG A 49 -9.19 14.65 -16.42
CA ARG A 49 -10.36 15.51 -16.69
C ARG A 49 -10.77 16.36 -15.48
N ASN A 50 -10.38 15.96 -14.27
CA ASN A 50 -10.67 16.69 -13.02
C ASN A 50 -9.64 17.79 -12.71
N ILE A 51 -8.67 18.04 -13.61
CA ILE A 51 -7.74 19.17 -13.59
C ILE A 51 -7.72 19.90 -14.95
N PRO A 52 -8.87 20.37 -15.46
CA PRO A 52 -9.02 20.84 -16.84
C PRO A 52 -8.19 22.10 -17.17
N GLN A 53 -7.81 22.87 -16.16
CA GLN A 53 -6.90 24.01 -16.29
C GLN A 53 -5.45 23.62 -16.58
N VAL A 54 -5.08 22.36 -16.26
CA VAL A 54 -3.72 21.81 -16.46
C VAL A 54 -3.70 20.81 -17.62
N SER A 55 -4.67 19.90 -17.65
CA SER A 55 -4.68 18.76 -18.57
C SER A 55 -5.93 18.71 -19.42
N LYS A 56 -5.74 18.64 -20.75
CA LYS A 56 -6.80 18.30 -21.70
C LYS A 56 -6.49 16.98 -22.37
N VAL A 57 -7.45 16.05 -22.37
CA VAL A 57 -7.25 14.67 -22.82
C VAL A 57 -8.11 14.32 -24.02
N LYS A 58 -7.58 13.44 -24.89
CA LYS A 58 -8.28 12.84 -26.04
C LYS A 58 -7.94 11.35 -26.12
N SER A 59 -8.86 10.55 -26.66
CA SER A 59 -8.58 9.19 -27.09
C SER A 59 -7.64 9.23 -28.29
N VAL A 60 -6.57 8.46 -28.24
CA VAL A 60 -5.64 8.33 -29.37
C VAL A 60 -6.33 7.65 -30.56
N ARG A 61 -7.28 6.74 -30.29
CA ARG A 61 -7.92 5.90 -31.31
C ARG A 61 -9.21 6.49 -31.86
N LEU A 62 -9.99 7.16 -31.01
CA LEU A 62 -11.38 7.54 -31.33
C LEU A 62 -11.51 9.01 -31.77
N ASP A 63 -10.74 9.92 -31.16
CA ASP A 63 -10.93 11.36 -31.35
C ASP A 63 -10.21 11.91 -32.58
N ALA A 64 -10.59 13.14 -32.96
CA ALA A 64 -9.92 13.91 -34.00
C ALA A 64 -8.71 14.69 -33.43
N TRP A 65 -7.62 14.67 -34.19
CA TRP A 65 -6.36 15.33 -33.87
C TRP A 65 -6.09 16.44 -34.88
N GLU A 66 -5.53 17.55 -34.41
CA GLU A 66 -5.01 18.66 -35.22
C GLU A 66 -3.50 18.51 -35.43
N ASP A 67 -2.95 19.08 -36.52
CA ASP A 67 -1.53 18.92 -36.86
C ASP A 67 -0.61 19.40 -35.71
N ALA A 68 -0.89 20.57 -35.13
CA ALA A 68 -0.16 21.10 -33.98
C ALA A 68 -0.21 20.19 -32.74
N GLN A 69 -1.33 19.47 -32.52
CA GLN A 69 -1.45 18.51 -31.42
C GLN A 69 -0.58 17.27 -31.69
N VAL A 70 -0.55 16.79 -32.94
CA VAL A 70 0.32 15.66 -33.34
C VAL A 70 1.80 16.04 -33.20
N GLU A 71 2.19 17.22 -33.65
CA GLU A 71 3.56 17.76 -33.52
C GLU A 71 3.97 17.90 -32.05
N PHE A 72 3.09 18.45 -31.21
CA PHE A 72 3.34 18.55 -29.78
C PHE A 72 3.53 17.18 -29.12
N MET A 73 2.66 16.21 -29.41
CA MET A 73 2.83 14.85 -28.88
C MET A 73 4.10 14.17 -29.42
N THR A 74 4.49 14.46 -30.66
CA THR A 74 5.69 13.91 -31.30
C THR A 74 6.98 14.41 -30.67
N SER A 75 7.02 15.70 -30.33
CA SER A 75 8.15 16.37 -29.63
C SER A 75 8.18 16.10 -28.12
N ARG A 76 7.08 15.57 -27.56
CA ARG A 76 6.95 15.17 -26.16
C ARG A 76 6.91 13.64 -26.03
N GLY A 77 6.07 13.13 -25.13
CA GLY A 77 5.97 11.72 -24.78
C GLY A 77 6.41 11.44 -23.34
N ASN A 78 6.18 10.21 -22.91
CA ASN A 78 6.31 9.84 -21.49
C ASN A 78 7.74 9.96 -20.97
N HIS A 79 8.77 9.75 -21.81
CA HIS A 79 10.17 9.95 -21.41
C HIS A 79 10.47 11.44 -21.09
N VAL A 80 10.01 12.37 -21.93
CA VAL A 80 10.17 13.82 -21.70
C VAL A 80 9.42 14.23 -20.43
N ALA A 81 8.20 13.72 -20.26
CA ALA A 81 7.40 14.00 -19.08
C ALA A 81 8.06 13.48 -17.80
N ARG A 82 8.65 12.28 -17.81
CA ARG A 82 9.43 11.76 -16.68
C ARG A 82 10.64 12.65 -16.37
N ALA A 83 11.41 13.02 -17.39
CA ALA A 83 12.56 13.91 -17.21
C ALA A 83 12.18 15.31 -16.69
N THR A 84 10.94 15.75 -16.95
CA THR A 84 10.44 17.07 -16.52
C THR A 84 9.74 16.98 -15.17
N PHE A 85 8.57 16.33 -15.13
CA PHE A 85 7.65 16.29 -14.00
C PHE A 85 8.02 15.27 -12.92
N GLU A 86 9.03 14.44 -13.15
CA GLU A 86 9.56 13.50 -12.16
C GLU A 86 11.06 13.72 -11.89
N SER A 87 11.57 14.91 -12.22
CA SER A 87 13.01 15.24 -12.13
C SER A 87 13.58 15.13 -10.72
N LYS A 88 12.78 15.47 -9.68
CA LYS A 88 13.20 15.46 -8.27
C LYS A 88 12.23 14.71 -7.38
N VAL A 89 11.79 13.52 -7.81
CA VAL A 89 10.95 12.64 -6.95
C VAL A 89 11.83 12.03 -5.86
N PRO A 90 11.53 12.24 -4.56
CA PRO A 90 12.29 11.62 -3.48
C PRO A 90 12.25 10.09 -3.57
N PRO A 91 13.34 9.36 -3.25
CA PRO A 91 13.36 7.89 -3.28
C PRO A 91 12.26 7.24 -2.44
N PHE A 92 11.90 7.88 -1.32
CA PHE A 92 10.85 7.39 -0.43
C PHE A 92 9.43 7.66 -0.92
N TYR A 93 9.21 8.55 -1.90
CA TYR A 93 7.86 8.91 -2.33
C TYR A 93 7.16 7.71 -3.01
N TYR A 94 5.95 7.39 -2.59
CA TYR A 94 5.21 6.24 -3.11
C TYR A 94 4.73 6.48 -4.55
N ARG A 95 5.14 5.61 -5.47
CA ARG A 95 4.70 5.62 -6.88
C ARG A 95 3.54 4.63 -7.05
N PRO A 96 2.31 5.10 -7.33
CA PRO A 96 1.16 4.22 -7.42
C PRO A 96 1.16 3.37 -8.70
N SER A 97 0.63 2.17 -8.57
CA SER A 97 0.30 1.23 -9.63
C SER A 97 -1.18 1.30 -10.00
N ALA A 98 -1.59 0.55 -11.03
CA ALA A 98 -3.00 0.50 -11.45
C ALA A 98 -3.94 -0.13 -10.40
N SER A 99 -3.42 -0.99 -9.50
CA SER A 99 -4.19 -1.65 -8.44
C SER A 99 -4.32 -0.80 -7.18
N ASP A 100 -3.58 0.30 -7.06
CA ASP A 100 -3.69 1.21 -5.92
C ASP A 100 -5.02 1.98 -5.92
N CYS A 101 -5.43 2.40 -4.71
CA CYS A 101 -6.67 3.13 -4.52
C CYS A 101 -6.69 4.44 -5.32
N GLN A 102 -7.91 4.93 -5.59
CA GLN A 102 -8.13 6.12 -6.40
C GLN A 102 -7.41 7.36 -5.82
N LEU A 103 -7.38 7.50 -4.50
CA LEU A 103 -6.65 8.58 -3.81
C LEU A 103 -5.16 8.63 -4.18
N LEU A 104 -4.45 7.49 -4.09
CA LEU A 104 -3.02 7.45 -4.37
C LEU A 104 -2.71 7.83 -5.82
N ARG A 105 -3.50 7.33 -6.78
CA ARG A 105 -3.36 7.65 -8.20
C ARG A 105 -3.69 9.11 -8.49
N GLU A 106 -4.76 9.64 -7.91
CA GLU A 106 -5.15 11.04 -8.08
C GLU A 106 -4.09 11.99 -7.52
N GLN A 107 -3.64 11.77 -6.29
CA GLN A 107 -2.67 12.66 -5.66
C GLN A 107 -1.29 12.59 -6.31
N TRP A 108 -0.92 11.46 -6.92
CA TRP A 108 0.27 11.37 -7.77
C TRP A 108 0.17 12.25 -9.03
N ILE A 109 -0.95 12.16 -9.75
CA ILE A 109 -1.22 13.00 -10.94
C ILE A 109 -1.20 14.48 -10.56
N ARG A 110 -1.89 14.86 -9.48
CA ARG A 110 -1.92 16.24 -8.99
C ARG A 110 -0.54 16.71 -8.50
N ALA A 111 0.23 15.87 -7.80
CA ALA A 111 1.59 16.22 -7.36
C ALA A 111 2.52 16.51 -8.55
N LYS A 112 2.45 15.68 -9.61
CA LYS A 112 3.28 15.85 -10.81
C LYS A 112 2.92 17.09 -11.62
N TYR A 113 1.64 17.26 -11.94
CA TYR A 113 1.25 18.19 -13.01
C TYR A 113 0.58 19.47 -12.49
N GLU A 114 -0.24 19.38 -11.46
CA GLU A 114 -0.99 20.52 -10.92
C GLU A 114 -0.16 21.30 -9.89
N ARG A 115 0.44 20.58 -8.94
CA ARG A 115 1.25 21.14 -7.86
C ARG A 115 2.74 21.11 -8.17
N GLN A 116 3.16 20.40 -9.22
CA GLN A 116 4.54 20.37 -9.71
C GLN A 116 5.59 20.17 -8.59
N GLU A 117 5.27 19.30 -7.62
CA GLU A 117 6.08 19.11 -6.40
C GLU A 117 7.49 18.60 -6.74
N PHE A 118 7.63 17.86 -7.83
CA PHE A 118 8.90 17.25 -8.23
C PHE A 118 9.74 18.10 -9.18
N THR A 119 9.29 19.31 -9.52
CA THR A 119 10.13 20.34 -10.15
C THR A 119 10.51 21.45 -9.16
N HIS A 120 9.70 21.60 -8.10
CA HIS A 120 9.80 22.61 -7.05
C HIS A 120 9.99 21.96 -5.65
N PRO A 121 11.24 21.60 -5.27
CA PRO A 121 11.53 20.86 -4.03
C PRO A 121 11.02 21.51 -2.75
N GLU A 122 10.90 22.84 -2.71
CA GLU A 122 10.33 23.56 -1.57
C GLU A 122 8.89 23.15 -1.26
N ARG A 123 8.16 22.62 -2.25
CA ARG A 123 6.80 22.08 -2.08
C ARG A 123 6.79 20.69 -1.42
N GLN A 124 7.95 20.06 -1.25
CA GLN A 124 8.12 18.74 -0.65
C GLN A 124 8.40 18.83 0.87
N GLU A 125 8.71 20.02 1.40
CA GLU A 125 8.95 20.28 2.82
C GLU A 125 7.89 19.66 3.76
N PRO A 126 6.57 19.72 3.47
CA PRO A 126 5.55 19.19 4.38
C PRO A 126 5.67 17.69 4.71
N TYR A 127 6.40 16.92 3.89
CA TYR A 127 6.64 15.48 4.11
C TYR A 127 8.11 15.08 4.08
N SER A 128 9.04 16.04 3.88
CA SER A 128 10.48 15.76 3.73
C SER A 128 11.34 16.35 4.86
N ALA A 129 10.80 17.27 5.67
CA ALA A 129 11.55 17.98 6.71
C ALA A 129 11.94 17.14 7.96
N GLY A 130 11.54 15.86 8.02
CA GLY A 130 11.77 14.99 9.19
C GLY A 130 10.94 15.34 10.44
N TYR A 131 10.05 16.33 10.33
CA TYR A 131 9.04 16.70 11.32
C TYR A 131 7.72 17.01 10.63
N ARG A 132 6.62 16.42 11.12
CA ARG A 132 5.26 16.74 10.65
C ARG A 132 4.30 16.68 11.81
N GLU A 133 3.45 17.69 11.95
CA GLU A 133 2.34 17.67 12.89
C GLU A 133 1.03 18.10 12.24
N GLY A 134 -0.08 17.67 12.83
CA GLY A 134 -1.40 17.96 12.29
C GLY A 134 -2.48 17.13 12.95
N PHE A 135 -3.72 17.43 12.62
CA PHE A 135 -4.86 16.70 13.16
C PHE A 135 -5.31 15.63 12.17
N LEU A 136 -5.59 14.43 12.68
CA LEU A 136 -6.22 13.36 11.91
C LEU A 136 -7.46 12.87 12.66
N TRP A 137 -8.48 12.50 11.90
CA TRP A 137 -9.63 11.79 12.44
C TRP A 137 -9.20 10.37 12.75
N LYS A 138 -9.16 10.01 14.03
CA LYS A 138 -8.67 8.72 14.50
C LYS A 138 -9.80 7.89 15.10
N ARG A 139 -9.96 6.65 14.65
CA ARG A 139 -10.89 5.69 15.24
C ARG A 139 -10.51 5.38 16.69
N GLY A 140 -11.49 5.44 17.60
CA GLY A 140 -11.38 4.97 18.97
C GLY A 140 -11.21 3.45 19.02
N ARG A 141 -10.67 2.94 20.13
CA ARG A 141 -10.33 1.51 20.26
C ARG A 141 -11.58 0.61 20.22
N ASP A 142 -12.59 0.97 21.02
CA ASP A 142 -13.73 0.07 21.30
C ASP A 142 -15.08 0.71 20.96
N ASN A 143 -15.15 2.04 20.80
CA ASN A 143 -16.40 2.78 20.57
C ASN A 143 -16.75 2.99 19.09
N GLY A 144 -15.82 2.66 18.18
CA GLY A 144 -15.99 2.84 16.74
C GLY A 144 -16.16 4.29 16.25
N GLN A 145 -15.96 5.30 17.10
CA GLN A 145 -16.07 6.70 16.70
C GLN A 145 -14.73 7.24 16.21
N PHE A 146 -14.75 8.08 15.18
CA PHE A 146 -13.59 8.87 14.78
C PHE A 146 -13.58 10.19 15.53
N LEU A 147 -12.45 10.53 16.14
CA LEU A 147 -12.27 11.78 16.86
C LEU A 147 -10.97 12.45 16.40
N SER A 148 -10.99 13.77 16.29
CA SER A 148 -9.81 14.55 15.91
C SER A 148 -8.71 14.41 16.96
N ARG A 149 -7.49 14.08 16.52
CA ARG A 149 -6.32 13.89 17.38
C ARG A 149 -5.10 14.54 16.74
N LYS A 150 -4.30 15.25 17.53
CA LYS A 150 -3.01 15.77 17.08
C LYS A 150 -2.03 14.62 16.96
N PHE A 151 -1.45 14.45 15.77
CA PHE A 151 -0.33 13.55 15.51
C PHE A 151 0.94 14.38 15.32
N VAL A 152 2.07 13.81 15.71
CA VAL A 152 3.41 14.38 15.53
C VAL A 152 4.33 13.24 15.09
N LEU A 153 4.83 13.30 13.87
CA LEU A 153 5.93 12.47 13.37
C LEU A 153 7.23 13.24 13.53
N THR A 154 8.23 12.62 14.14
CA THR A 154 9.54 13.22 14.29
C THR A 154 10.62 12.17 14.16
N GLU A 155 11.51 12.38 13.19
CA GLU A 155 12.66 11.52 12.95
C GLU A 155 13.70 11.64 14.07
N ARG A 156 13.86 12.86 14.63
CA ARG A 156 14.77 13.13 15.75
C ARG A 156 14.49 12.25 16.96
N GLU A 157 13.23 12.03 17.29
CA GLU A 157 12.86 11.14 18.41
C GLU A 157 12.55 9.70 17.95
N GLY A 158 12.67 9.42 16.65
CA GLY A 158 12.46 8.09 16.11
C GLY A 158 11.00 7.60 16.18
N ALA A 159 10.00 8.49 16.20
CA ALA A 159 8.62 8.12 16.57
C ALA A 159 7.50 8.90 15.88
N LEU A 160 6.36 8.22 15.72
CA LEU A 160 5.04 8.83 15.54
C LEU A 160 4.32 8.87 16.90
N LYS A 161 3.88 10.05 17.30
CA LYS A 161 3.15 10.29 18.55
C LYS A 161 1.75 10.78 18.23
N TYR A 162 0.80 10.53 19.13
CA TYR A 162 -0.48 11.23 19.09
C TYR A 162 -0.96 11.61 20.48
N PHE A 163 -1.75 12.67 20.54
CA PHE A 163 -2.28 13.26 21.76
C PHE A 163 -3.80 13.15 21.77
N ASN A 164 -4.36 12.81 22.94
CA ASN A 164 -5.82 12.71 23.09
C ASN A 164 -6.53 14.07 23.04
N ARG A 165 -5.84 15.12 23.47
CA ARG A 165 -6.26 16.52 23.44
C ARG A 165 -5.09 17.36 22.96
N SER A 166 -5.34 18.50 22.33
CA SER A 166 -4.31 19.37 21.76
C SER A 166 -3.38 20.00 22.80
N ASP A 167 -3.88 20.21 24.01
CA ASP A 167 -3.20 20.81 25.16
C ASP A 167 -2.52 19.77 26.08
N ALA A 168 -2.59 18.48 25.73
CA ALA A 168 -2.01 17.43 26.54
C ALA A 168 -0.47 17.55 26.57
N LYS A 169 0.10 17.63 27.78
CA LYS A 169 1.55 17.71 27.98
C LYS A 169 2.29 16.43 27.56
N GLU A 170 1.62 15.28 27.63
CA GLU A 170 2.19 13.98 27.31
C GLU A 170 1.43 13.28 26.18
N PRO A 171 2.13 12.58 25.28
CA PRO A 171 1.50 11.83 24.21
C PRO A 171 0.72 10.64 24.78
N LYS A 172 -0.45 10.35 24.19
CA LYS A 172 -1.24 9.16 24.56
C LYS A 172 -0.54 7.87 24.13
N ALA A 173 0.19 7.90 23.03
CA ALA A 173 1.05 6.82 22.59
C ALA A 173 2.26 7.35 21.82
N ILE A 174 3.35 6.62 21.94
CA ILE A 174 4.59 6.81 21.19
C ILE A 174 4.83 5.52 20.41
N MET A 175 4.87 5.62 19.08
CA MET A 175 5.03 4.49 18.17
C MET A 175 6.37 4.64 17.46
N LYS A 176 7.31 3.75 17.75
CA LYS A 176 8.65 3.82 17.16
C LYS A 176 8.63 3.53 15.66
N ILE A 177 9.40 4.28 14.88
CA ILE A 177 9.51 4.14 13.43
C ILE A 177 9.93 2.72 13.03
N GLU A 178 10.81 2.07 13.79
CA GLU A 178 11.29 0.71 13.52
C GLU A 178 10.17 -0.32 13.35
N HIS A 179 9.03 -0.13 14.04
CA HIS A 179 7.91 -1.06 14.06
C HIS A 179 6.67 -0.56 13.31
N LEU A 180 6.72 0.64 12.73
CA LEU A 180 5.58 1.22 12.02
C LEU A 180 5.43 0.62 10.62
N ASN A 181 4.18 0.38 10.24
CA ASN A 181 3.75 0.18 8.87
C ASN A 181 2.49 1.03 8.60
N ALA A 182 2.26 1.38 7.35
CA ALA A 182 1.08 2.12 6.93
C ALA A 182 0.61 1.64 5.55
N THR A 183 -0.68 1.46 5.37
CA THR A 183 -1.28 1.06 4.10
C THR A 183 -2.68 1.67 3.96
N PHE A 184 -3.01 2.16 2.75
CA PHE A 184 -4.31 2.74 2.47
C PHE A 184 -5.37 1.63 2.41
N GLN A 185 -6.45 1.81 3.17
CA GLN A 185 -7.49 0.80 3.41
C GLN A 185 -8.90 1.41 3.31
N PRO A 186 -9.22 2.12 2.21
CA PRO A 186 -10.43 2.93 2.15
C PRO A 186 -11.72 2.13 2.26
N ALA A 187 -11.79 0.97 1.59
CA ALA A 187 -12.96 0.08 1.65
C ALA A 187 -13.18 -0.50 3.06
N LYS A 188 -12.10 -0.95 3.71
CA LYS A 188 -12.15 -1.48 5.09
C LYS A 188 -12.57 -0.42 6.10
N ILE A 189 -12.03 0.80 5.96
CA ILE A 189 -12.26 1.91 6.90
C ILE A 189 -13.60 2.59 6.65
N GLY A 190 -14.16 2.48 5.44
CA GLY A 190 -15.38 3.18 5.04
C GLY A 190 -15.14 4.65 4.74
N HIS A 191 -13.93 5.04 4.33
CA HIS A 191 -13.58 6.42 3.99
C HIS A 191 -12.57 6.44 2.81
N PRO A 192 -12.74 7.29 1.77
CA PRO A 192 -11.86 7.30 0.60
C PRO A 192 -10.38 7.59 0.94
N HIS A 193 -10.14 8.28 2.06
CA HIS A 193 -8.81 8.62 2.57
C HIS A 193 -8.39 7.79 3.80
N GLY A 194 -9.02 6.63 4.01
CA GLY A 194 -8.70 5.77 5.14
C GLY A 194 -7.28 5.19 5.05
N LEU A 195 -6.44 5.49 6.04
CA LEU A 195 -5.12 4.91 6.24
C LEU A 195 -5.12 4.00 7.49
N GLN A 196 -4.68 2.76 7.31
CA GLN A 196 -4.38 1.85 8.42
C GLN A 196 -2.90 1.97 8.77
N VAL A 197 -2.62 2.42 9.99
CA VAL A 197 -1.28 2.42 10.59
C VAL A 197 -1.20 1.25 11.56
N THR A 198 -0.16 0.43 11.45
CA THR A 198 0.10 -0.65 12.39
C THR A 198 1.45 -0.47 13.06
N TYR A 199 1.53 -0.87 14.32
CA TYR A 199 2.79 -0.93 15.04
C TYR A 199 2.80 -2.08 16.05
N LEU A 200 3.99 -2.54 16.41
CA LEU A 200 4.15 -3.53 17.46
C LEU A 200 4.08 -2.86 18.84
N LYS A 201 3.13 -3.29 19.66
CA LYS A 201 3.02 -2.97 21.07
C LYS A 201 3.09 -4.27 21.87
N ASP A 202 4.10 -4.41 22.72
CA ASP A 202 4.29 -5.59 23.57
C ASP A 202 4.24 -6.90 22.74
N ASN A 203 4.93 -6.91 21.59
CA ASN A 203 4.93 -7.99 20.59
C ASN A 203 3.56 -8.38 20.00
N SER A 204 2.54 -7.55 20.18
CA SER A 204 1.25 -7.66 19.48
C SER A 204 1.03 -6.51 18.51
N THR A 205 0.46 -6.81 17.35
CA THR A 205 0.19 -5.80 16.34
C THR A 205 -1.03 -4.97 16.74
N ARG A 206 -0.84 -3.65 16.84
CA ARG A 206 -1.91 -2.68 17.12
C ARG A 206 -2.31 -1.96 15.84
N ASN A 207 -3.59 -2.04 15.48
CA ASN A 207 -4.20 -1.25 14.41
C ASN A 207 -4.62 0.14 14.91
N ILE A 208 -4.30 1.15 14.10
CA ILE A 208 -4.76 2.53 14.22
C ILE A 208 -5.36 2.92 12.86
N PHE A 209 -6.65 3.24 12.84
CA PHE A 209 -7.34 3.68 11.64
C PHE A 209 -7.51 5.19 11.69
N VAL A 210 -7.00 5.88 10.68
CA VAL A 210 -7.04 7.34 10.58
C VAL A 210 -7.48 7.77 9.19
N TYR A 211 -7.98 8.99 9.09
CA TYR A 211 -8.17 9.67 7.81
C TYR A 211 -8.02 11.19 7.98
N HIS A 212 -7.93 11.88 6.85
CA HIS A 212 -8.09 13.32 6.73
C HIS A 212 -9.12 13.64 5.64
N GLU A 213 -9.85 14.74 5.77
CA GLU A 213 -10.86 15.15 4.75
C GLU A 213 -10.18 15.57 3.44
N ASP A 214 -9.03 16.23 3.55
CA ASP A 214 -8.15 16.50 2.41
C ASP A 214 -7.29 15.28 2.06
N GLY A 215 -7.42 14.79 0.83
CA GLY A 215 -6.65 13.67 0.31
C GLY A 215 -5.16 13.97 0.15
N LYS A 216 -4.77 15.21 -0.15
CA LYS A 216 -3.35 15.60 -0.20
C LYS A 216 -2.73 15.43 1.17
N GLU A 217 -3.33 16.01 2.21
CA GLU A 217 -2.82 15.90 3.58
C GLU A 217 -2.62 14.45 4.01
N MET A 218 -3.55 13.57 3.64
CA MET A 218 -3.45 12.14 3.98
C MET A 218 -2.29 11.45 3.25
N VAL A 219 -2.08 11.76 1.97
CA VAL A 219 -0.96 11.22 1.17
C VAL A 219 0.38 11.82 1.61
N ASP A 220 0.42 13.09 2.00
CA ASP A 220 1.61 13.73 2.59
C ASP A 220 1.99 13.05 3.91
N TRP A 221 1.03 12.74 4.79
CA TRP A 221 1.28 11.95 6.00
C TRP A 221 1.85 10.56 5.69
N PHE A 222 1.30 9.88 4.68
CA PHE A 222 1.79 8.57 4.26
C PHE A 222 3.23 8.63 3.74
N ASN A 223 3.56 9.62 2.90
CA ASN A 223 4.91 9.79 2.39
C ASN A 223 5.89 10.29 3.46
N ALA A 224 5.45 11.09 4.44
CA ALA A 224 6.27 11.47 5.59
C ALA A 224 6.64 10.26 6.45
N LEU A 225 5.68 9.34 6.69
CA LEU A 225 5.97 8.07 7.37
C LEU A 225 7.00 7.23 6.59
N ARG A 226 6.90 7.21 5.26
CA ARG A 226 7.86 6.51 4.40
C ARG A 226 9.24 7.17 4.43
N ALA A 227 9.33 8.51 4.46
CA ALA A 227 10.59 9.25 4.62
C ALA A 227 11.27 8.89 5.95
N ALA A 228 10.52 8.95 7.04
CA ALA A 228 11.02 8.61 8.37
C ALA A 228 11.50 7.15 8.45
N ARG A 229 10.77 6.22 7.83
CA ARG A 229 11.18 4.81 7.68
C ARG A 229 12.44 4.66 6.83
N PHE A 230 12.60 5.47 5.78
CA PHE A 230 13.74 5.42 4.88
C PHE A 230 15.02 5.84 5.61
N HIS A 231 15.01 6.98 6.30
CA HIS A 231 16.15 7.44 7.08
C HIS A 231 16.50 6.47 8.23
N TYR A 232 15.49 5.92 8.93
CA TYR A 232 15.72 4.86 9.91
C TYR A 232 16.46 3.66 9.31
N LEU A 233 16.02 3.18 8.14
CA LEU A 233 16.60 2.01 7.50
C LEU A 233 18.01 2.27 6.94
N GLN A 234 18.30 3.48 6.46
CA GLN A 234 19.66 3.85 6.05
C GLN A 234 20.65 3.78 7.22
N VAL A 235 20.21 4.20 8.42
CA VAL A 235 21.04 4.10 9.64
C VAL A 235 21.13 2.65 10.13
N ALA A 236 20.03 1.91 10.11
CA ALA A 236 19.98 0.53 10.61
C ALA A 236 20.71 -0.47 9.69
N PHE A 237 20.84 -0.17 8.40
CA PHE A 237 21.47 -1.02 7.39
C PHE A 237 22.49 -0.22 6.57
N PRO A 238 23.61 0.21 7.17
CA PRO A 238 24.63 0.97 6.48
C PRO A 238 25.19 0.16 5.31
N GLY A 239 25.15 0.73 4.10
CA GLY A 239 25.58 0.08 2.86
C GLY A 239 24.48 -0.57 2.02
N ALA A 240 23.23 -0.62 2.52
CA ALA A 240 22.09 -1.00 1.68
C ALA A 240 21.77 0.11 0.66
N SER A 241 21.47 -0.28 -0.58
CA SER A 241 21.09 0.68 -1.63
C SER A 241 19.65 1.16 -1.45
N ASP A 242 19.30 2.30 -2.05
CA ASP A 242 17.91 2.77 -2.08
C ASP A 242 16.96 1.71 -2.66
N ALA A 243 17.40 0.95 -3.66
CA ALA A 243 16.63 -0.14 -4.26
C ALA A 243 16.32 -1.27 -3.26
N ASP A 244 17.20 -1.51 -2.28
CA ASP A 244 17.02 -2.50 -1.22
C ASP A 244 16.11 -1.99 -0.09
N LEU A 245 16.07 -0.67 0.13
CA LEU A 245 15.36 -0.03 1.23
C LEU A 245 13.93 0.39 0.87
N VAL A 246 13.72 0.94 -0.33
CA VAL A 246 12.42 1.46 -0.79
C VAL A 246 11.26 0.45 -0.66
N PRO A 247 11.45 -0.85 -0.96
CA PRO A 247 10.40 -1.87 -0.76
C PRO A 247 10.03 -2.11 0.72
N LYS A 248 10.86 -1.68 1.67
CA LYS A 248 10.70 -1.93 3.12
C LYS A 248 10.08 -0.76 3.88
N LEU A 249 9.83 0.38 3.21
CA LEU A 249 9.34 1.61 3.83
C LEU A 249 7.91 1.48 4.35
N SER A 250 7.04 0.92 3.52
CA SER A 250 5.66 0.57 3.84
C SER A 250 5.27 -0.67 3.03
N ARG A 251 4.45 -1.54 3.60
CA ARG A 251 4.03 -2.80 2.99
C ARG A 251 2.51 -2.85 2.91
N ASN A 252 2.01 -3.04 1.70
CA ASN A 252 0.65 -3.50 1.51
C ASN A 252 0.55 -4.97 1.93
N TYR A 253 -0.62 -5.38 2.40
CA TYR A 253 -0.85 -6.76 2.79
C TYR A 253 -0.88 -7.66 1.56
N LEU A 254 -0.28 -8.84 1.67
CA LEU A 254 -0.19 -9.81 0.58
C LEU A 254 -1.57 -10.36 0.22
N GLN A 255 -2.39 -10.58 1.25
CA GLN A 255 -3.77 -11.01 1.11
C GLN A 255 -4.55 -10.66 2.37
N GLU A 256 -5.83 -10.32 2.20
CA GLU A 256 -6.78 -10.15 3.29
C GLU A 256 -8.14 -10.72 2.93
N GLY A 257 -8.92 -11.08 3.94
CA GLY A 257 -10.26 -11.61 3.71
C GLY A 257 -10.75 -12.46 4.87
N TYR A 258 -12.01 -12.85 4.83
CA TYR A 258 -12.54 -13.78 5.81
C TYR A 258 -12.09 -15.22 5.49
N MET A 259 -11.76 -15.97 6.52
CA MET A 259 -11.65 -17.43 6.51
C MET A 259 -12.28 -17.98 7.80
N GLU A 260 -12.79 -19.21 7.75
CA GLU A 260 -13.09 -19.95 8.96
C GLU A 260 -11.81 -20.58 9.52
N LYS A 261 -11.66 -20.64 10.85
CA LYS A 261 -10.56 -21.35 11.51
C LYS A 261 -11.03 -22.12 12.74
N THR A 262 -10.34 -23.21 13.07
CA THR A 262 -10.48 -23.92 14.35
C THR A 262 -9.32 -23.63 15.31
N GLY A 263 -9.50 -23.95 16.60
CA GLY A 263 -8.47 -23.94 17.63
C GLY A 263 -7.67 -25.25 17.67
N PRO A 264 -6.65 -25.34 18.54
CA PRO A 264 -5.78 -26.52 18.63
C PRO A 264 -6.47 -27.77 19.21
N LYS A 265 -7.61 -27.65 19.91
CA LYS A 265 -8.30 -28.75 20.61
C LYS A 265 -9.71 -29.01 20.05
N THR A 266 -9.82 -29.36 18.76
CA THR A 266 -11.10 -29.71 18.09
C THR A 266 -12.26 -28.76 18.44
N GLU A 267 -11.98 -27.47 18.45
CA GLU A 267 -13.01 -26.45 18.66
C GLU A 267 -13.82 -26.27 17.36
N GLY A 268 -15.07 -25.80 17.46
CA GLY A 268 -15.83 -25.44 16.26
C GLY A 268 -15.13 -24.37 15.42
N PHE A 269 -15.32 -24.41 14.10
CA PHE A 269 -14.78 -23.38 13.21
C PHE A 269 -15.43 -22.03 13.49
N ARG A 270 -14.65 -20.96 13.38
CA ARG A 270 -15.12 -19.59 13.57
C ARG A 270 -14.61 -18.70 12.44
N LYS A 271 -15.51 -17.93 11.84
CA LYS A 271 -15.17 -16.89 10.86
C LYS A 271 -14.31 -15.80 11.49
N ARG A 272 -13.19 -15.46 10.86
CA ARG A 272 -12.25 -14.41 11.27
C ARG A 272 -11.77 -13.65 10.04
N TRP A 273 -11.53 -12.35 10.19
CA TRP A 273 -10.83 -11.56 9.19
C TRP A 273 -9.34 -11.83 9.30
N PHE A 274 -8.70 -12.27 8.22
CA PHE A 274 -7.27 -12.52 8.17
C PHE A 274 -6.55 -11.42 7.39
N THR A 275 -5.33 -11.11 7.82
CA THR A 275 -4.42 -10.18 7.16
C THR A 275 -3.03 -10.81 7.11
N MET A 276 -2.46 -10.95 5.91
CA MET A 276 -1.10 -11.42 5.69
C MET A 276 -0.15 -10.22 5.49
N ASP A 277 0.57 -9.82 6.55
CA ASP A 277 1.64 -8.82 6.48
C ASP A 277 2.99 -9.53 6.41
N ASP A 278 3.50 -9.70 5.20
CA ASP A 278 4.75 -10.41 4.94
C ASP A 278 4.75 -11.83 5.54
N ARG A 279 5.50 -12.10 6.62
CA ARG A 279 5.49 -13.40 7.34
C ARG A 279 4.50 -13.48 8.50
N ARG A 280 3.77 -12.41 8.80
CA ARG A 280 2.85 -12.34 9.95
C ARG A 280 1.41 -12.48 9.48
N LEU A 281 0.82 -13.64 9.75
CA LEU A 281 -0.60 -13.90 9.56
C LEU A 281 -1.36 -13.50 10.83
N MET A 282 -2.20 -12.48 10.74
CA MET A 282 -3.03 -11.98 11.84
C MET A 282 -4.48 -12.35 11.59
N TYR A 283 -5.25 -12.63 12.64
CA TYR A 283 -6.68 -12.83 12.52
C TYR A 283 -7.50 -12.08 13.58
N PHE A 284 -8.61 -11.51 13.16
CA PHE A 284 -9.45 -10.58 13.91
C PHE A 284 -10.90 -11.05 13.95
N LYS A 285 -11.68 -10.60 14.93
CA LYS A 285 -13.13 -10.84 14.92
C LYS A 285 -13.79 -9.92 13.89
N ASP A 286 -13.41 -8.66 13.92
CA ASP A 286 -13.82 -7.62 12.98
C ASP A 286 -12.58 -7.00 12.30
N PRO A 287 -12.62 -6.65 11.01
CA PRO A 287 -11.49 -6.04 10.30
C PRO A 287 -10.99 -4.72 10.91
N LEU A 288 -11.84 -4.01 11.67
CA LEU A 288 -11.50 -2.77 12.36
C LEU A 288 -11.14 -2.98 13.85
N ASP A 289 -10.97 -4.23 14.30
CA ASP A 289 -10.48 -4.53 15.63
C ASP A 289 -9.09 -3.90 15.84
N ALA A 290 -8.89 -3.31 17.02
CA ALA A 290 -7.63 -2.70 17.40
C ALA A 290 -6.48 -3.72 17.55
N PHE A 291 -6.77 -4.95 17.95
CA PHE A 291 -5.77 -6.00 18.19
C PHE A 291 -6.24 -7.32 17.58
N ALA A 292 -5.27 -8.11 17.10
CA ALA A 292 -5.55 -9.45 16.61
C ALA A 292 -6.03 -10.36 17.75
N ARG A 293 -6.90 -11.31 17.42
CA ARG A 293 -7.25 -12.44 18.30
C ARG A 293 -6.11 -13.45 18.41
N GLY A 294 -5.27 -13.49 17.39
CA GLY A 294 -4.00 -14.20 17.41
C GLY A 294 -3.19 -13.89 16.18
N GLU A 295 -1.90 -14.21 16.26
CA GLU A 295 -0.90 -13.91 15.26
C GLU A 295 -0.06 -15.17 15.05
N VAL A 296 0.30 -15.45 13.80
CA VAL A 296 1.05 -16.65 13.42
C VAL A 296 2.21 -16.20 12.54
N PHE A 297 3.41 -16.69 12.84
CA PHE A 297 4.55 -16.53 11.95
C PHE A 297 4.53 -17.61 10.88
N ILE A 298 4.77 -17.23 9.63
CA ILE A 298 4.87 -18.11 8.47
C ILE A 298 6.32 -18.08 8.00
N GLY A 299 7.09 -19.05 8.49
CA GLY A 299 8.49 -19.22 8.13
C GLY A 299 8.68 -19.87 6.77
N SER A 300 9.91 -20.30 6.49
CA SER A 300 10.25 -20.92 5.22
C SER A 300 10.14 -22.44 5.25
N ARG A 301 10.15 -23.06 4.06
CA ARG A 301 10.13 -24.51 3.89
C ARG A 301 11.30 -25.20 4.59
N GLU A 302 12.48 -24.60 4.55
CA GLU A 302 13.68 -25.13 5.21
C GLU A 302 13.53 -25.17 6.74
N SER A 303 12.64 -24.34 7.29
CA SER A 303 12.37 -24.24 8.73
C SER A 303 11.14 -25.06 9.14
N GLY A 304 10.66 -25.96 8.28
CA GLY A 304 9.55 -26.87 8.58
C GLY A 304 8.15 -26.29 8.36
N TYR A 305 8.02 -25.15 7.67
CA TYR A 305 6.72 -24.60 7.30
C TYR A 305 6.25 -25.15 5.96
N THR A 306 5.00 -25.57 5.88
CA THR A 306 4.39 -25.98 4.61
C THR A 306 2.94 -25.55 4.55
N VAL A 307 2.41 -25.43 3.33
CA VAL A 307 1.00 -25.16 3.08
C VAL A 307 0.44 -26.23 2.15
N LEU A 308 -0.69 -26.83 2.54
CA LEU A 308 -1.34 -27.92 1.84
C LEU A 308 -2.76 -27.51 1.44
N ASP A 309 -3.16 -28.00 0.27
CA ASP A 309 -4.54 -27.88 -0.22
C ASP A 309 -5.44 -28.84 0.57
N GLY A 310 -6.60 -28.34 1.01
CA GLY A 310 -7.60 -29.11 1.72
C GLY A 310 -7.37 -29.21 3.23
N LEU A 311 -8.29 -29.93 3.87
CA LEU A 311 -8.27 -30.23 5.30
C LEU A 311 -8.04 -31.73 5.51
N PRO A 312 -7.47 -32.15 6.66
CA PRO A 312 -7.39 -33.56 7.02
C PRO A 312 -8.79 -34.23 6.96
N PRO A 313 -8.91 -35.49 6.51
CA PRO A 313 -10.20 -36.18 6.37
C PRO A 313 -11.02 -36.27 7.66
N SER A 314 -10.37 -36.22 8.82
CA SER A 314 -11.00 -36.24 10.14
C SER A 314 -11.59 -34.90 10.58
N THR A 315 -11.47 -33.85 9.78
CA THR A 315 -11.87 -32.49 10.15
C THR A 315 -13.39 -32.35 10.02
N GLN A 316 -14.03 -31.82 11.07
CA GLN A 316 -15.48 -31.60 11.10
C GLN A 316 -15.79 -30.18 11.59
N GLY A 317 -17.03 -29.73 11.35
CA GLY A 317 -17.57 -28.48 11.90
C GLY A 317 -17.22 -27.20 11.13
N HIS A 318 -16.64 -27.31 9.92
CA HIS A 318 -16.52 -26.20 8.98
C HIS A 318 -17.77 -26.10 8.10
N HIS A 319 -18.14 -24.89 7.71
CA HIS A 319 -19.24 -24.66 6.75
C HIS A 319 -18.69 -24.32 5.37
N TRP A 320 -17.52 -23.71 5.32
CA TRP A 320 -16.86 -23.32 4.08
C TRP A 320 -16.08 -24.51 3.49
N PRO A 321 -16.26 -24.82 2.18
CA PRO A 321 -15.82 -26.11 1.63
C PRO A 321 -14.34 -26.12 1.19
N HIS A 322 -13.71 -24.96 1.03
CA HIS A 322 -12.37 -24.87 0.43
C HIS A 322 -11.26 -24.76 1.48
N GLY A 323 -10.67 -25.92 1.82
CA GLY A 323 -9.71 -26.07 2.91
C GLY A 323 -8.29 -25.57 2.63
N ILE A 324 -7.61 -25.06 3.66
CA ILE A 324 -6.16 -24.80 3.65
C ILE A 324 -5.58 -25.32 4.96
N THR A 325 -4.52 -26.12 4.87
CA THR A 325 -3.76 -26.59 6.04
C THR A 325 -2.37 -25.96 6.06
N ILE A 326 -2.10 -25.12 7.06
CA ILE A 326 -0.77 -24.57 7.32
C ILE A 326 -0.08 -25.42 8.39
N VAL A 327 1.06 -25.99 8.05
CA VAL A 327 1.90 -26.74 8.99
C VAL A 327 3.03 -25.84 9.45
N THR A 328 3.15 -25.69 10.77
CA THR A 328 4.29 -25.04 11.44
C THR A 328 5.00 -26.08 12.30
N PRO A 329 6.24 -25.82 12.78
CA PRO A 329 6.93 -26.75 13.68
C PRO A 329 6.15 -27.11 14.95
N GLU A 330 5.32 -26.20 15.46
CA GLU A 330 4.60 -26.38 16.72
C GLU A 330 3.21 -26.97 16.55
N ARG A 331 2.49 -26.58 15.48
CA ARG A 331 1.12 -27.05 15.24
C ARG A 331 0.66 -26.88 13.80
N ARG A 332 -0.49 -27.50 13.51
CA ARG A 332 -1.26 -27.31 12.27
C ARG A 332 -2.36 -26.29 12.48
N PHE A 333 -2.55 -25.42 11.51
CA PHE A 333 -3.68 -24.49 11.43
C PHE A 333 -4.58 -24.93 10.28
N LEU A 334 -5.85 -25.14 10.61
CA LEU A 334 -6.87 -25.53 9.65
C LEU A 334 -7.76 -24.33 9.36
N LEU A 335 -7.79 -23.93 8.09
CA LEU A 335 -8.54 -22.79 7.58
C LEU A 335 -9.51 -23.26 6.50
N ALA A 336 -10.63 -22.57 6.33
CA ALA A 336 -11.52 -22.80 5.20
C ALA A 336 -11.94 -21.47 4.57
N CYS A 337 -12.08 -21.45 3.24
CA CYS A 337 -12.50 -20.31 2.43
C CYS A 337 -13.88 -20.57 1.82
N GLU A 338 -14.64 -19.50 1.61
CA GLU A 338 -15.99 -19.58 1.06
C GLU A 338 -15.99 -20.00 -0.41
N THR A 339 -14.99 -19.53 -1.17
CA THR A 339 -14.86 -19.83 -2.60
C THR A 339 -13.48 -20.39 -2.97
N GLU A 340 -13.42 -21.16 -4.06
CA GLU A 340 -12.16 -21.69 -4.61
C GLU A 340 -11.21 -20.57 -5.05
N SER A 341 -11.74 -19.45 -5.56
CA SER A 341 -10.94 -18.30 -5.97
C SER A 341 -10.19 -17.68 -4.79
N GLU A 342 -10.87 -17.50 -3.65
CA GLU A 342 -10.25 -17.02 -2.42
C GLU A 342 -9.22 -18.01 -1.89
N GLN A 343 -9.55 -19.31 -1.89
CA GLN A 343 -8.62 -20.37 -1.48
C GLN A 343 -7.33 -20.30 -2.32
N ARG A 344 -7.46 -20.18 -3.64
CA ARG A 344 -6.33 -20.08 -4.57
C ARG A 344 -5.46 -18.85 -4.28
N ALA A 345 -6.07 -17.69 -4.07
CA ALA A 345 -5.36 -16.46 -3.74
C ALA A 345 -4.61 -16.55 -2.39
N TRP A 346 -5.24 -17.15 -1.36
CA TRP A 346 -4.58 -17.41 -0.08
C TRP A 346 -3.42 -18.42 -0.21
N MET A 347 -3.62 -19.51 -0.95
CA MET A 347 -2.58 -20.51 -1.22
C MET A 347 -1.38 -19.89 -1.95
N GLU A 348 -1.61 -19.03 -2.93
CA GLU A 348 -0.55 -18.29 -3.64
C GLU A 348 0.24 -17.39 -2.67
N ALA A 349 -0.45 -16.64 -1.82
CA ALA A 349 0.19 -15.79 -0.81
C ALA A 349 1.04 -16.60 0.18
N PHE A 350 0.52 -17.73 0.68
CA PHE A 350 1.27 -18.59 1.60
C PHE A 350 2.47 -19.25 0.93
N ARG A 351 2.32 -19.81 -0.28
CA ARG A 351 3.41 -20.44 -1.03
C ARG A 351 4.54 -19.45 -1.29
N LYS A 352 4.21 -18.24 -1.75
CA LYS A 352 5.18 -17.15 -1.98
C LYS A 352 6.04 -16.87 -0.74
N VAL A 353 5.46 -16.96 0.46
CA VAL A 353 6.17 -16.69 1.72
C VAL A 353 6.99 -17.91 2.19
N VAL A 354 6.42 -19.11 2.07
CA VAL A 354 7.07 -20.36 2.48
C VAL A 354 8.26 -20.70 1.58
N ASP A 355 8.16 -20.44 0.28
CA ASP A 355 9.22 -20.74 -0.69
C ASP A 355 10.32 -19.65 -0.72
N ARG A 356 10.12 -18.53 0.00
CA ARG A 356 11.14 -17.49 0.19
C ARG A 356 12.06 -17.87 1.36
N PRO A 357 13.39 -17.93 1.19
CA PRO A 357 14.32 -18.09 2.31
C PRO A 357 14.13 -17.00 3.37
N MET A 358 14.39 -17.33 4.64
CA MET A 358 14.32 -16.34 5.70
C MET A 358 15.54 -15.40 5.70
N LEU A 359 15.31 -14.11 5.88
CA LEU A 359 16.35 -13.12 6.10
C LEU A 359 16.89 -13.23 7.54
N PRO A 360 18.15 -12.84 7.82
CA PRO A 360 18.74 -12.94 9.16
C PRO A 360 17.86 -12.38 10.28
N GLN A 361 17.27 -11.20 10.07
CA GLN A 361 16.38 -10.56 11.04
C GLN A 361 15.04 -11.30 11.26
N GLU A 362 14.59 -12.11 10.29
CA GLU A 362 13.32 -12.85 10.40
C GLU A 362 13.44 -14.04 11.36
N TYR A 363 14.63 -14.60 11.56
CA TYR A 363 14.88 -15.65 12.56
C TYR A 363 14.65 -15.14 14.00
N ALA A 364 15.08 -13.91 14.29
CA ALA A 364 14.81 -13.28 15.59
C ALA A 364 13.30 -13.05 15.80
N VAL A 365 12.59 -12.65 14.75
CA VAL A 365 11.12 -12.50 14.79
C VAL A 365 10.46 -13.86 15.03
N GLU A 366 10.86 -14.92 14.32
CA GLU A 366 10.33 -16.27 14.53
C GLU A 366 10.50 -16.73 15.98
N ALA A 367 11.69 -16.54 16.55
CA ALA A 367 11.97 -16.92 17.93
C ALA A 367 10.99 -16.26 18.92
N HIS A 368 10.60 -15.00 18.69
CA HIS A 368 9.60 -14.34 19.53
C HIS A 368 8.20 -14.96 19.45
N PHE A 369 7.83 -15.56 18.32
CA PHE A 369 6.56 -16.28 18.20
C PHE A 369 6.60 -17.63 18.91
N LYS A 370 7.74 -18.33 18.88
CA LYS A 370 7.94 -19.62 19.56
C LYS A 370 7.89 -19.51 21.09
N HIS A 371 8.39 -18.40 21.63
CA HIS A 371 8.49 -18.18 23.09
C HIS A 371 7.36 -17.33 23.67
N LYS A 372 6.28 -17.08 22.90
CA LYS A 372 5.13 -16.35 23.43
C LYS A 372 4.35 -17.31 24.36
N PRO A 373 4.24 -17.00 25.66
CA PRO A 373 3.62 -17.91 26.63
C PRO A 373 2.13 -18.18 26.35
#